data_AF-A0A0F2LBX6-F1
#
_entry.id   AF-A0A0F2LBX6-F1
#
_cell.length_a   1.000
_cell.length_b   1.000
_cell.length_c   1.000
_cell.angle_alpha   90.00
_cell.angle_beta   90.00
_cell.angle_gamma   90.00
#
_symmetry.space_group_name_H-M   'P 1'
#
loop_
_entity.id
_entity.type
_entity.pdbx_description
1 polymer ?
#
loop_
_entity_poly.entity_id
_entity_poly.type
_entity_poly.pdbx_seq_one_letter_code
_entity_poly.pdbx_strand_id
1 'polypeptide(L)'
;MLLGLLSDAYTDMPQRELEAVLDIALRDFLHYLAYRFGLYLTPRFREDKARQRLCVRIVEHWDFVRRIAEDWVVMWSAKWRQRVKLVFTDEEFKKATEAGVPSKPNDNLEKFLSEIDHLGLQLFTVSQLIKAGELAGLDQIADYIIREEASAMLDSYGLEGALRRYREGELAKRIMARIQSMRKTSEPFLIIRVDITRVWGY
;
A
#
# COMPACT_ATOMS: atom_id res chain seq x y z
N MET A 1 9.44 13.94 15.12
CA MET A 1 9.78 12.65 15.75
C MET A 1 9.82 11.52 14.73
N LEU A 2 8.69 11.04 14.18
CA LEU A 2 8.70 9.99 13.13
C LEU A 2 9.57 10.38 11.92
N LEU A 3 9.41 11.62 11.43
CA LEU A 3 10.23 12.15 10.35
C LEU A 3 11.72 12.22 10.71
N GLY A 4 12.08 12.55 11.95
CA GLY A 4 13.47 12.56 12.40
C GLY A 4 14.08 11.16 12.42
N LEU A 5 13.36 10.19 12.99
CA LEU A 5 13.78 8.79 13.02
C LEU A 5 13.97 8.19 11.62
N LEU A 6 13.11 8.57 10.67
CA LEU A 6 13.21 8.12 9.28
C LEU A 6 14.32 8.86 8.52
N SER A 7 14.46 10.17 8.69
CA SER A 7 15.54 10.95 8.10
C SER A 7 16.92 10.43 8.54
N ASP A 8 17.07 10.08 9.81
CA ASP A 8 18.30 9.49 10.35
C ASP A 8 18.57 8.09 9.76
N ALA A 9 17.53 7.34 9.40
CA ALA A 9 17.65 6.01 8.82
C ALA A 9 17.97 6.00 7.30
N TYR A 10 17.79 7.13 6.62
CA TYR A 10 17.95 7.28 5.17
C TYR A 10 18.78 8.52 4.79
N THR A 11 19.80 8.85 5.58
CA THR A 11 20.65 10.04 5.38
C THR A 11 21.33 10.11 4.02
N ASP A 12 21.57 8.96 3.38
CA ASP A 12 22.26 8.86 2.09
C ASP A 12 21.33 9.03 0.87
N MET A 13 20.02 9.22 1.11
CA MET A 13 19.04 9.39 0.04
C MET A 13 18.94 10.86 -0.40
N PRO A 14 18.89 11.17 -1.71
CA PRO A 14 18.69 12.54 -2.13
C PRO A 14 17.35 13.10 -1.64
N GLN A 15 17.30 14.41 -1.40
CA GLN A 15 16.26 15.03 -0.59
C GLN A 15 14.83 14.81 -1.14
N ARG A 16 14.63 14.84 -2.46
CA ARG A 16 13.30 14.67 -3.06
C ARG A 16 12.78 13.24 -2.92
N GLU A 17 13.67 12.28 -3.10
CA GLU A 17 13.38 10.86 -2.89
C GLU A 17 13.06 10.61 -1.41
N LEU A 18 13.83 11.23 -0.51
CA LEU A 18 13.58 11.16 0.92
C LEU A 18 12.20 11.73 1.27
N GLU A 19 11.82 12.89 0.72
CA GLU A 19 10.48 13.48 0.90
C GLU A 19 9.36 12.51 0.47
N ALA A 20 9.50 11.88 -0.70
CA ALA A 20 8.52 10.90 -1.18
C ALA A 20 8.44 9.66 -0.28
N VAL A 21 9.57 9.15 0.19
CA VAL A 21 9.64 8.01 1.12
C VAL A 21 9.00 8.36 2.46
N LEU A 22 9.27 9.56 2.99
CA LEU A 22 8.68 10.06 4.23
C LEU A 22 7.16 10.21 4.12
N ASP A 23 6.65 10.68 2.98
CA ASP A 23 5.21 10.77 2.73
C ASP A 23 4.52 9.40 2.67
N ILE A 24 5.18 8.39 2.10
CA ILE A 24 4.66 7.02 2.11
C ILE A 24 4.69 6.45 3.54
N ALA A 25 5.82 6.59 4.24
CA ALA A 25 5.96 6.12 5.60
C ALA A 25 4.94 6.77 6.55
N LEU A 26 4.68 8.08 6.42
CA LEU A 26 3.69 8.76 7.24
C LEU A 26 2.28 8.20 6.98
N ARG A 27 1.92 7.99 5.71
CA ARG A 27 0.63 7.38 5.35
C ARG A 27 0.50 5.96 5.90
N ASP A 28 1.52 5.13 5.70
CA ASP A 28 1.56 3.77 6.22
C ASP A 28 1.41 3.74 7.75
N PHE A 29 2.05 4.69 8.45
CA PHE A 29 1.94 4.79 9.90
C PHE A 29 0.52 5.18 10.32
N LEU A 30 -0.13 6.10 9.61
CA LEU A 30 -1.53 6.45 9.87
C LEU A 30 -2.47 5.26 9.63
N HIS A 31 -2.24 4.47 8.59
CA HIS A 31 -2.98 3.23 8.36
C HIS A 31 -2.76 2.22 9.49
N TYR A 32 -1.52 2.06 9.93
CA TYR A 32 -1.18 1.20 11.05
C TYR A 32 -1.87 1.63 12.34
N LEU A 33 -1.84 2.93 12.68
CA LEU A 33 -2.55 3.47 13.83
C LEU A 33 -4.06 3.28 13.74
N ALA A 34 -4.65 3.58 12.57
CA ALA A 34 -6.08 3.38 12.34
C ALA A 34 -6.49 1.92 12.54
N TYR A 35 -5.68 0.97 12.07
CA TYR A 35 -5.89 -0.45 12.32
C TYR A 35 -5.76 -0.79 13.81
N ARG A 36 -4.70 -0.33 14.48
CA ARG A 36 -4.45 -0.59 15.91
C ARG A 36 -5.54 -0.03 16.82
N PHE A 37 -6.14 1.10 16.47
CA PHE A 37 -7.30 1.68 17.16
C PHE A 37 -8.65 1.07 16.72
N GLY A 38 -8.66 0.09 15.83
CA GLY A 38 -9.87 -0.60 15.37
C GLY A 38 -10.77 0.24 14.45
N LEU A 39 -10.26 1.32 13.86
CA LEU A 39 -11.07 2.25 13.05
C LEU A 39 -11.59 1.60 11.77
N TYR A 40 -10.80 0.72 11.14
CA TYR A 40 -11.21 -0.05 9.95
C TYR A 40 -12.24 -1.15 10.23
N LEU A 41 -12.46 -1.51 11.50
CA LEU A 41 -13.39 -2.57 11.90
C LEU A 41 -14.80 -2.04 12.18
N THR A 42 -15.05 -0.74 11.94
CA THR A 42 -16.36 -0.12 12.23
C THR A 42 -17.37 -0.53 11.15
N PRO A 43 -18.55 -1.10 11.49
CA PRO A 43 -19.58 -1.57 10.53
C PRO A 43 -20.19 -0.51 9.59
N ARG A 44 -19.75 0.75 9.69
CA ARG A 44 -20.15 1.89 8.86
C ARG A 44 -18.96 2.82 8.69
N PHE A 45 -17.90 2.30 8.08
CA PHE A 45 -16.70 3.07 7.82
C PHE A 45 -17.05 4.32 7.01
N ARG A 46 -16.55 5.46 7.48
CA ARG A 46 -16.67 6.76 6.81
C ARG A 46 -15.32 7.43 6.92
N GLU A 47 -14.69 7.69 5.79
CA GLU A 47 -13.29 8.13 5.76
C GLU A 47 -13.07 9.44 6.51
N ASP A 48 -13.96 10.42 6.29
CA ASP A 48 -13.95 11.72 6.96
C ASP A 48 -14.01 11.57 8.48
N LYS A 49 -14.94 10.75 8.97
CA LYS A 49 -15.08 10.45 10.40
C LYS A 49 -13.91 9.62 10.94
N ALA A 50 -13.35 8.72 10.14
CA ALA A 50 -12.22 7.89 10.53
C ALA A 50 -10.95 8.73 10.71
N ARG A 51 -10.68 9.68 9.80
CA ARG A 51 -9.57 10.63 9.91
C ARG A 51 -9.71 11.50 11.16
N GLN A 52 -10.89 12.09 11.39
CA GLN A 52 -11.14 12.89 12.59
C GLN A 52 -10.96 12.07 13.88
N ARG A 53 -11.51 10.85 13.92
CA ARG A 53 -11.34 9.94 15.07
C ARG A 53 -9.90 9.55 15.29
N LEU A 54 -9.14 9.31 14.22
CA LEU A 54 -7.71 9.01 14.31
C LEU A 54 -6.95 10.17 14.95
N CYS A 55 -7.21 11.41 14.52
CA CYS A 55 -6.60 12.60 15.13
C CYS A 55 -6.91 12.69 16.63
N VAL A 56 -8.17 12.52 17.02
CA VAL A 56 -8.59 12.53 18.43
C VAL A 56 -7.85 11.44 19.22
N ARG A 57 -7.83 10.20 18.71
CA ARG A 57 -7.14 9.07 19.36
C ARG A 57 -5.63 9.28 19.49
N ILE A 58 -4.99 9.89 18.50
CA ILE A 58 -3.56 10.20 18.55
C ILE A 58 -3.26 11.19 19.68
N VAL A 59 -4.09 12.23 19.82
CA VAL A 59 -3.93 13.24 20.88
C VAL A 59 -4.20 12.63 22.26
N GLU A 60 -5.29 11.88 22.40
CA GLU A 60 -5.67 11.23 23.67
C GLU A 60 -4.66 10.17 24.14
N HIS A 61 -3.96 9.51 23.21
CA HIS A 61 -3.02 8.43 23.48
C HIS A 61 -1.59 8.76 23.04
N TRP A 62 -1.18 10.04 23.14
CA TRP A 62 0.08 10.52 22.58
C TRP A 62 1.31 9.73 23.06
N ASP A 63 1.40 9.41 24.35
CA ASP A 63 2.55 8.64 24.88
C ASP A 63 2.61 7.20 24.34
N PHE A 64 1.44 6.58 24.12
CA PHE A 64 1.37 5.27 23.46
C PHE A 64 1.81 5.38 22.00
N VAL A 65 1.29 6.36 21.25
CA VAL A 65 1.68 6.61 19.86
C VAL A 65 3.18 6.86 19.75
N ARG A 66 3.75 7.62 20.69
CA ARG A 66 5.19 7.89 20.75
C ARG A 66 6.00 6.61 20.85
N ARG A 67 5.66 5.75 21.82
CA ARG A 67 6.37 4.49 22.05
C ARG A 67 6.29 3.53 20.87
N ILE A 68 5.12 3.39 20.26
CA ILE A 68 4.98 2.46 19.13
C ILE A 68 5.64 2.96 17.85
N ALA A 69 5.87 4.26 17.72
CA ALA A 69 6.49 4.83 16.53
C ALA A 69 7.94 4.35 16.37
N GLU A 70 8.70 4.25 17.47
CA GLU A 70 10.09 3.78 17.46
C GLU A 70 10.19 2.34 16.95
N ASP A 71 9.43 1.42 17.56
CA ASP A 71 9.36 0.02 17.13
C ASP A 71 8.84 -0.10 15.69
N TRP A 72 7.84 0.71 15.34
CA TRP A 72 7.23 0.69 14.01
C TRP A 72 8.21 1.13 12.93
N VAL A 73 9.04 2.15 13.15
CA VAL A 73 10.03 2.61 12.16
C VAL A 73 11.01 1.49 11.82
N VAL A 74 11.44 0.69 12.81
CA VAL A 74 12.32 -0.46 12.59
C VAL A 74 11.63 -1.51 11.73
N MET A 75 10.40 -1.89 12.08
CA MET A 75 9.63 -2.89 11.33
C MET A 75 9.28 -2.42 9.92
N TRP A 76 8.87 -1.16 9.78
CA TRP A 76 8.56 -0.52 8.51
C TRP A 76 9.79 -0.48 7.61
N SER A 77 10.95 -0.08 8.13
CA SER A 77 12.19 -0.03 7.35
C SER A 77 12.63 -1.41 6.86
N ALA A 78 12.47 -2.45 7.68
CA ALA A 78 12.72 -3.82 7.26
C ALA A 78 11.79 -4.25 6.12
N LYS A 79 10.49 -3.93 6.22
CA LYS A 79 9.50 -4.24 5.18
C LYS A 79 9.70 -3.42 3.91
N TRP A 80 10.03 -2.14 4.03
CA TRP A 80 10.35 -1.26 2.93
C TRP A 80 11.49 -1.83 2.08
N ARG A 81 12.59 -2.24 2.71
CA ARG A 81 13.73 -2.88 2.01
C ARG A 81 13.38 -4.21 1.36
N GLN A 82 12.42 -4.96 1.91
CA GLN A 82 11.93 -6.21 1.31
C GLN A 82 11.01 -5.95 0.10
N ARG A 83 10.15 -4.94 0.19
CA ARG A 83 9.06 -4.73 -0.78
C ARG A 83 9.40 -3.72 -1.86
N VAL A 84 10.37 -2.84 -1.64
CA VAL A 84 10.72 -1.77 -2.56
C VAL A 84 12.06 -2.04 -3.23
N LYS A 85 12.03 -2.08 -4.55
CA LYS A 85 13.21 -2.02 -5.41
C LYS A 85 13.33 -0.60 -5.96
N LEU A 86 14.35 0.12 -5.52
CA LEU A 86 14.72 1.38 -6.17
C LEU A 86 15.43 1.05 -7.48
N VAL A 87 15.01 1.69 -8.57
CA VAL A 87 15.65 1.59 -9.88
C VAL A 87 16.06 2.97 -10.33
N PHE A 88 17.25 3.06 -10.92
CA PHE A 88 17.91 4.35 -11.16
C PHE A 88 18.09 4.64 -12.65
N THR A 89 17.82 3.64 -13.50
CA THR A 89 17.86 3.78 -14.96
C THR A 89 16.55 3.30 -15.58
N ASP A 90 16.20 3.84 -16.75
CA ASP A 90 15.02 3.39 -17.50
C ASP A 90 15.14 1.93 -17.95
N GLU A 91 16.36 1.44 -18.17
CA GLU A 91 16.62 0.04 -18.51
C GLU A 91 16.41 -0.90 -17.32
N GLU A 92 16.78 -0.49 -16.10
CA GLU A 92 16.47 -1.24 -14.88
C GLU A 92 14.98 -1.24 -14.58
N PHE A 93 14.31 -0.09 -14.76
CA PHE A 93 12.87 0.03 -14.62
C PHE A 93 12.14 -0.88 -15.61
N LYS A 94 12.55 -0.85 -16.88
CA LYS A 94 12.03 -1.71 -17.95
C LYS A 94 12.28 -3.20 -17.66
N LYS A 95 13.50 -3.61 -17.30
CA LYS A 95 13.79 -5.02 -16.93
C LYS A 95 13.02 -5.48 -15.70
N ALA A 96 12.87 -4.62 -14.69
CA ALA A 96 12.15 -4.95 -13.46
C ALA A 96 10.63 -5.05 -13.69
N THR A 97 10.10 -4.32 -14.67
CA THR A 97 8.67 -4.35 -15.05
C THR A 97 8.35 -5.40 -16.12
N GLU A 98 9.32 -5.78 -16.96
CA GLU A 98 9.16 -6.82 -18.00
C GLU A 98 9.28 -8.25 -17.46
N ALA A 99 10.05 -8.47 -16.39
CA ALA A 99 10.25 -9.80 -15.81
C ALA A 99 9.00 -10.38 -15.12
N GLY A 100 8.04 -9.53 -14.76
CA GLY A 100 6.72 -9.94 -14.32
C GLY A 100 5.71 -9.32 -15.27
N VAL A 101 5.43 -9.99 -16.40
CA VAL A 101 4.48 -9.53 -17.43
C VAL A 101 3.23 -8.97 -16.73
N PRO A 102 3.01 -7.65 -16.72
CA PRO A 102 1.72 -7.13 -16.32
C PRO A 102 0.80 -7.62 -17.43
N SER A 103 -0.10 -8.56 -17.12
CA SER A 103 -1.22 -8.83 -18.01
C SER A 103 -1.81 -7.48 -18.36
N LYS A 104 -1.87 -7.16 -19.66
CA LYS A 104 -2.39 -5.87 -20.12
C LYS A 104 -3.73 -5.67 -19.41
N PRO A 105 -3.93 -4.56 -18.67
CA PRO A 105 -5.15 -4.37 -17.90
C PRO A 105 -6.37 -4.60 -18.80
N ASN A 106 -7.37 -5.32 -18.29
CA ASN A 106 -8.60 -5.54 -19.05
C ASN A 106 -9.21 -4.19 -19.44
N ASP A 107 -9.66 -4.04 -20.69
CA ASP A 107 -10.17 -2.76 -21.21
C ASP A 107 -11.37 -2.21 -20.40
N ASN A 108 -12.07 -3.05 -19.63
CA ASN A 108 -13.18 -2.64 -18.76
C ASN A 108 -12.78 -2.37 -17.30
N LEU A 109 -11.49 -2.41 -16.94
CA LEU A 109 -11.03 -2.29 -15.55
C LEU A 109 -11.49 -0.99 -14.90
N GLU A 110 -11.22 0.16 -15.53
CA GLU A 110 -11.59 1.47 -14.96
C GLU A 110 -13.10 1.62 -14.80
N LYS A 111 -13.87 1.09 -15.75
CA LYS A 111 -15.33 1.06 -15.67
C LYS A 111 -15.79 0.22 -14.48
N PHE A 112 -15.25 -1.00 -14.33
CA PHE A 112 -15.54 -1.86 -13.20
C PHE A 112 -15.20 -1.19 -11.85
N LEU A 113 -14.01 -0.59 -11.73
CA LEU A 113 -13.58 0.09 -10.51
C LEU A 113 -14.48 1.27 -10.13
N SER A 114 -15.03 1.99 -11.13
CA SER A 114 -15.98 3.08 -10.90
C SER A 114 -17.37 2.64 -10.42
N GLU A 115 -17.73 1.37 -10.65
CA GLU A 115 -19.04 0.80 -10.31
C GLU A 115 -19.05 0.05 -8.95
N ILE A 116 -17.90 -0.04 -8.28
CA ILE A 116 -17.74 -0.71 -6.99
C ILE A 116 -17.37 0.28 -5.87
N ASP A 117 -17.46 -0.16 -4.62
CA ASP A 117 -16.91 0.58 -3.47
C ASP A 117 -15.39 0.38 -3.40
N HIS A 118 -14.68 1.01 -4.35
CA HIS A 118 -13.23 0.86 -4.47
C HIS A 118 -12.49 1.36 -3.22
N LEU A 119 -12.94 2.45 -2.61
CA LEU A 119 -12.34 2.96 -1.37
C LEU A 119 -12.54 1.99 -0.20
N GLY A 120 -13.75 1.44 -0.03
CA GLY A 120 -14.01 0.42 0.98
C GLY A 120 -13.13 -0.82 0.78
N LEU A 121 -12.97 -1.25 -0.47
CA LEU A 121 -12.11 -2.36 -0.84
C LEU A 121 -10.62 -2.07 -0.59
N GLN A 122 -10.15 -0.85 -0.91
CA GLN A 122 -8.79 -0.38 -0.64
C GLN A 122 -8.46 -0.49 0.85
N LEU A 123 -9.34 0.06 1.70
CA LEU A 123 -9.14 0.06 3.14
C LEU A 123 -9.29 -1.33 3.76
N PHE A 124 -10.21 -2.14 3.25
CA PHE A 124 -10.28 -3.56 3.59
C PHE A 124 -8.94 -4.24 3.30
N THR A 125 -8.40 -4.05 2.10
CA THR A 125 -7.13 -4.66 1.65
C THR A 125 -5.96 -4.21 2.51
N VAL A 126 -5.83 -2.91 2.78
CA VAL A 126 -4.83 -2.35 3.71
C VAL A 126 -4.94 -2.97 5.11
N SER A 127 -6.16 -3.12 5.64
CA SER A 127 -6.36 -3.75 6.95
C SER A 127 -5.88 -5.22 6.97
N GLN A 128 -6.10 -5.96 5.89
CA GLN A 128 -5.65 -7.35 5.78
C GLN A 128 -4.13 -7.45 5.58
N LEU A 129 -3.52 -6.51 4.85
CA LEU A 129 -2.06 -6.40 4.72
C LEU A 129 -1.40 -6.18 6.09
N ILE A 130 -1.89 -5.21 6.87
CA ILE A 130 -1.39 -4.96 8.23
C ILE A 130 -1.57 -6.19 9.12
N LYS A 131 -2.73 -6.85 9.06
CA LYS A 131 -2.99 -8.09 9.80
C LYS A 131 -2.04 -9.22 9.39
N ALA A 132 -1.60 -9.26 8.13
CA ALA A 132 -0.63 -10.21 7.61
C ALA A 132 0.83 -9.85 7.95
N GLY A 133 1.07 -8.67 8.54
CA GLY A 133 2.39 -8.17 8.93
C GLY A 133 3.09 -7.35 7.85
N GLU A 134 2.40 -6.98 6.77
CA GLU A 134 2.91 -5.97 5.83
C GLU A 134 2.67 -4.58 6.42
N LEU A 135 3.68 -3.71 6.35
CA LEU A 135 3.65 -2.40 6.99
C LEU A 135 4.05 -1.26 6.04
N ALA A 136 4.64 -1.58 4.90
CA ALA A 136 5.29 -0.62 4.02
C ALA A 136 4.67 -0.64 2.62
N GLY A 137 4.39 0.54 2.06
CA GLY A 137 3.79 0.71 0.74
C GLY A 137 2.36 0.19 0.67
N LEU A 138 1.59 0.36 1.75
CA LEU A 138 0.30 -0.30 1.94
C LEU A 138 -0.71 0.09 0.86
N ASP A 139 -0.80 1.38 0.52
CA ASP A 139 -1.71 1.87 -0.51
C ASP A 139 -1.36 1.32 -1.90
N GLN A 140 -0.09 1.32 -2.25
CA GLN A 140 0.37 0.89 -3.57
C GLN A 140 0.21 -0.62 -3.74
N ILE A 141 0.56 -1.40 -2.71
CA ILE A 141 0.37 -2.86 -2.72
C ILE A 141 -1.12 -3.20 -2.76
N ALA A 142 -1.95 -2.47 -2.00
CA ALA A 142 -3.40 -2.69 -2.02
C ALA A 142 -4.00 -2.41 -3.40
N ASP A 143 -3.68 -1.27 -4.01
CA ASP A 143 -4.17 -0.90 -5.34
C ASP A 143 -3.72 -1.92 -6.40
N TYR A 144 -2.44 -2.33 -6.37
CA TYR A 144 -1.90 -3.36 -7.25
C TYR A 144 -2.70 -4.67 -7.15
N ILE A 145 -2.89 -5.21 -5.93
CA ILE A 145 -3.62 -6.47 -5.72
C ILE A 145 -5.07 -6.33 -6.20
N ILE A 146 -5.73 -5.22 -5.90
CA ILE A 146 -7.12 -4.99 -6.31
C ILE A 146 -7.24 -4.98 -7.83
N ARG A 147 -6.37 -4.24 -8.52
CA ARG A 147 -6.37 -4.13 -9.99
C ARG A 147 -6.03 -5.45 -10.67
N GLU A 148 -5.07 -6.20 -10.13
CA GLU A 148 -4.68 -7.52 -10.64
C GLU A 148 -5.86 -8.52 -10.53
N GLU A 149 -6.44 -8.65 -9.33
CA GLU A 149 -7.55 -9.59 -9.10
C GLU A 149 -8.85 -9.16 -9.80
N ALA A 150 -9.11 -7.86 -9.92
CA ALA A 150 -10.23 -7.34 -10.69
C ALA A 150 -10.06 -7.62 -12.19
N SER A 151 -8.85 -7.43 -12.74
CA SER A 151 -8.55 -7.75 -14.14
C SER A 151 -8.75 -9.24 -14.41
N ALA A 152 -8.19 -10.11 -13.56
CA ALA A 152 -8.37 -11.56 -13.68
C ALA A 152 -9.85 -11.99 -13.60
N MET A 153 -10.66 -11.30 -12.78
CA MET A 153 -12.10 -11.53 -12.69
C MET A 153 -12.83 -11.09 -13.96
N LEU A 154 -12.46 -9.93 -14.52
CA LEU A 154 -13.01 -9.43 -15.78
C LEU A 154 -12.67 -10.35 -16.96
N ASP A 155 -11.43 -10.86 -17.03
CA ASP A 155 -11.00 -11.81 -18.05
C ASP A 155 -11.80 -13.12 -17.98
N SER A 156 -12.19 -13.53 -16.77
CA SER A 156 -12.91 -14.79 -16.55
C SER A 156 -14.43 -14.69 -16.81
N TYR A 157 -15.04 -13.54 -16.54
CA TYR A 157 -16.51 -13.42 -16.45
C TYR A 157 -17.12 -12.25 -17.25
N GLY A 158 -16.29 -11.39 -17.86
CA GLY A 158 -16.74 -10.11 -18.41
C GLY A 158 -17.26 -9.14 -17.35
N LEU A 159 -17.67 -7.93 -17.76
CA LEU A 159 -18.05 -6.85 -16.86
C LEU A 159 -19.26 -7.22 -15.97
N GLU A 160 -20.38 -7.63 -16.56
CA GLU A 160 -21.60 -7.96 -15.80
C GLU A 160 -21.40 -9.15 -14.85
N GLY A 161 -20.63 -10.16 -15.31
CA GLY A 161 -20.26 -11.31 -14.50
C GLY A 161 -19.40 -10.90 -13.31
N ALA A 162 -18.37 -10.08 -13.53
CA ALA A 162 -17.48 -9.59 -12.47
C ALA A 162 -18.25 -8.75 -11.44
N LEU A 163 -19.13 -7.84 -11.85
CA LEU A 163 -19.94 -7.03 -10.94
C LEU A 163 -20.85 -7.87 -10.04
N ARG A 164 -21.45 -8.94 -10.59
CA ARG A 164 -22.25 -9.90 -9.82
C ARG A 164 -21.40 -10.60 -8.77
N ARG A 165 -20.23 -11.12 -9.15
CA ARG A 165 -19.29 -11.81 -8.24
C ARG A 165 -18.72 -10.88 -7.17
N TYR A 166 -18.47 -9.61 -7.51
CA TYR A 166 -18.09 -8.60 -6.54
C TYR A 166 -19.15 -8.44 -5.44
N ARG A 167 -20.44 -8.33 -5.81
CA ARG A 167 -21.56 -8.24 -4.85
C ARG A 167 -21.69 -9.48 -3.97
N GLU A 168 -21.28 -10.65 -4.47
CA GLU A 168 -21.21 -11.90 -3.71
C GLU A 168 -19.97 -11.99 -2.79
N GLY A 169 -19.08 -10.99 -2.84
CA GLY A 169 -17.86 -10.90 -2.02
C GLY A 169 -16.67 -11.69 -2.58
N GLU A 170 -16.74 -12.18 -3.82
CA GLU A 170 -15.68 -13.03 -4.40
C GLU A 170 -14.35 -12.28 -4.59
N LEU A 171 -14.39 -10.98 -4.92
CA LEU A 171 -13.18 -10.18 -5.07
C LEU A 171 -12.42 -10.05 -3.74
N ALA A 172 -13.14 -9.81 -2.64
CA ALA A 172 -12.54 -9.76 -1.30
C ALA A 172 -11.90 -11.11 -0.90
N LYS A 173 -12.54 -12.24 -1.25
CA LYS A 173 -11.97 -13.59 -1.01
C LYS A 173 -10.67 -13.79 -1.79
N ARG A 174 -10.64 -13.41 -3.07
CA ARG A 174 -9.45 -13.48 -3.92
C ARG A 174 -8.30 -12.64 -3.37
N ILE A 175 -8.58 -11.40 -3.00
CA ILE A 175 -7.62 -10.49 -2.36
C ILE A 175 -7.04 -11.11 -1.08
N MET A 176 -7.88 -11.67 -0.21
CA MET A 176 -7.39 -12.34 1.01
C MET A 176 -6.48 -13.53 0.69
N ALA A 177 -6.82 -14.35 -0.30
CA ALA A 177 -5.99 -15.48 -0.71
C ALA A 177 -4.62 -15.00 -1.26
N ARG A 178 -4.62 -13.91 -2.03
CA ARG A 178 -3.40 -13.26 -2.54
C ARG A 178 -2.51 -12.74 -1.41
N ILE A 179 -3.08 -12.02 -0.44
CA ILE A 179 -2.33 -11.52 0.73
C ILE A 179 -1.72 -12.68 1.54
N GLN A 180 -2.45 -13.79 1.70
CA GLN A 180 -1.94 -14.96 2.41
C GLN A 180 -0.77 -15.62 1.71
N SER A 181 -0.75 -15.66 0.37
CA SER A 181 0.36 -16.23 -0.40
C SER A 181 1.62 -15.37 -0.34
N MET A 182 1.47 -14.03 -0.27
CA MET A 182 2.59 -13.08 -0.16
C MET A 182 3.44 -13.25 1.10
N ARG A 183 2.89 -13.86 2.17
CA ARG A 183 3.66 -14.14 3.40
C ARG A 183 4.85 -15.08 3.14
N LYS A 184 4.81 -15.86 2.06
CA LYS A 184 5.84 -16.85 1.70
C LYS A 184 6.86 -16.31 0.70
N THR A 185 6.65 -15.11 0.16
CA THR A 185 7.46 -14.56 -0.93
C THR A 185 8.22 -13.34 -0.44
N SER A 186 9.54 -13.29 -0.66
CA SER A 186 10.42 -12.16 -0.33
C SER A 186 10.63 -11.21 -1.51
N GLU A 187 9.90 -11.39 -2.60
CA GLU A 187 10.05 -10.56 -3.79
C GLU A 187 9.55 -9.13 -3.55
N PRO A 188 10.21 -8.13 -4.17
CA PRO A 188 9.76 -6.75 -4.12
C PRO A 188 8.47 -6.59 -4.92
N PHE A 189 7.50 -5.86 -4.35
CA PHE A 189 6.21 -5.56 -4.98
C PHE A 189 6.14 -4.15 -5.56
N LEU A 190 7.05 -3.26 -5.15
CA LEU A 190 7.08 -1.87 -5.56
C LEU A 190 8.41 -1.58 -6.23
N ILE A 191 8.35 -1.08 -7.46
CA ILE A 191 9.51 -0.57 -8.17
C ILE A 191 9.39 0.94 -8.19
N ILE A 192 10.28 1.63 -7.50
CA ILE A 192 10.31 3.09 -7.46
C ILE A 192 11.46 3.56 -8.32
N ARG A 193 11.16 4.35 -9.36
CA ARG A 193 12.18 5.00 -10.17
C ARG A 193 12.70 6.24 -9.45
N VAL A 194 14.01 6.31 -9.29
CA VAL A 194 14.75 7.43 -8.71
C VAL A 194 15.54 8.12 -9.81
N ASP A 195 15.44 9.44 -9.92
CA ASP A 195 16.10 10.21 -10.99
C ASP A 195 17.38 10.88 -10.46
N ILE A 196 18.53 10.21 -10.64
CA ILE A 196 19.83 10.71 -10.15
C ILE A 196 20.46 11.76 -11.09
N THR A 197 19.91 12.00 -12.28
CA THR A 197 20.55 12.88 -13.29
C THR A 197 20.68 14.33 -12.85
N ARG A 198 20.02 14.73 -11.75
CA ARG A 198 20.04 16.10 -11.22
C ARG A 198 20.93 16.32 -10.00
N VAL A 199 21.55 15.28 -9.45
CA VAL A 199 22.44 15.39 -8.29
C VAL A 199 23.84 15.89 -8.68
N TRP A 200 24.21 15.78 -9.96
CA TRP A 200 25.53 16.15 -10.50
C TRP A 200 25.47 17.29 -11.54
N GLY A 201 24.40 18.08 -11.53
CA GLY A 201 24.34 19.33 -12.29
C GLY A 201 24.94 20.47 -11.46
N TYR A 202 26.23 20.70 -11.62
CA TYR A 202 26.90 21.95 -11.20
C TYR A 202 26.31 23.17 -11.90
#